data_AF-A0A349GB34-F1
#
_entry.id   AF-A0A349GB34-F1
#
_cell.length_a   1.000
_cell.length_b   1.000
_cell.length_c   1.000
_cell.angle_alpha   90.00
_cell.angle_beta   90.00
_cell.angle_gamma   90.00
#
_symmetry.space_group_name_H-M   'P 1'
#
loop_
_entity.id
_entity.type
_entity.pdbx_description
1 polymer ?
#
loop_
_entity_poly.entity_id
_entity_poly.type
_entity_poly.pdbx_seq_one_letter_code
_entity_poly.pdbx_strand_id
1 'polypeptide(L)'
;EGQHPTTDDLYTLKKELLYFSNSLSPLLDSVRKFSAEDTPYYSMEMAPYYSDLHDHLNQVYDSIKAYREMSNSLHEMHMSNVSMRMNRTMMTLTIFSAIFIPLNFLAGVFGMNFISVPGLSNPASFEYFVVFSLILVSAMIGYFKIKKWF
;
A
#
# COMPACT_ATOMS: atom_id res chain seq x y z
N GLU A 1 -15.97 -4.49 -14.52
CA GLU A 1 -14.78 -4.38 -13.65
C GLU A 1 -14.61 -2.94 -13.19
N GLY A 2 -14.43 -2.72 -11.88
CA GLY A 2 -14.27 -1.39 -11.32
C GLY A 2 -12.95 -0.77 -11.75
N GLN A 3 -13.01 0.33 -12.51
CA GLN A 3 -11.88 1.12 -12.93
C GLN A 3 -11.26 1.72 -11.66
N HIS A 4 -10.19 1.09 -11.16
CA HIS A 4 -9.46 1.63 -10.01
C HIS A 4 -8.88 2.99 -10.44
N PRO A 5 -9.16 4.09 -9.73
CA PRO A 5 -8.56 5.36 -10.03
C PRO A 5 -7.04 5.19 -10.01
N THR A 6 -6.43 5.50 -11.15
CA THR A 6 -5.00 5.44 -11.37
C THR A 6 -4.33 6.44 -10.44
N THR A 7 -3.07 6.25 -10.07
CA THR A 7 -2.31 7.23 -9.26
C THR A 7 -2.39 8.66 -9.81
N ASP A 8 -2.56 8.77 -11.13
CA ASP A 8 -2.75 10.02 -11.86
C ASP A 8 -4.10 10.69 -11.55
N ASP A 9 -5.16 9.93 -11.32
CA ASP A 9 -6.48 10.46 -10.95
C ASP A 9 -6.44 11.05 -9.54
N LEU A 10 -5.77 10.35 -8.61
CA LEU A 10 -5.57 10.85 -7.24
C LEU A 10 -4.70 12.11 -7.23
N TYR A 11 -3.66 12.14 -8.07
CA TYR A 11 -2.81 13.32 -8.22
C TYR A 11 -3.57 14.50 -8.80
N THR A 12 -4.39 14.27 -9.83
CA THR A 12 -5.24 15.30 -10.45
C THR A 12 -6.25 15.85 -9.44
N LEU A 13 -6.95 14.99 -8.70
CA LEU A 13 -7.86 15.40 -7.64
C LEU A 13 -7.16 16.25 -6.57
N LYS A 14 -5.97 15.83 -6.11
CA LYS A 14 -5.19 16.58 -5.12
C LYS A 14 -4.80 17.96 -5.65
N LYS A 15 -4.47 18.06 -6.93
CA LYS A 15 -4.14 19.32 -7.61
C LYS A 15 -5.36 20.23 -7.68
N GLU A 16 -6.52 19.71 -8.06
CA GLU A 16 -7.78 20.46 -8.10
C GLU A 16 -8.19 20.98 -6.72
N LEU A 17 -8.14 20.13 -5.68
CA LEU A 17 -8.41 20.54 -4.30
C LEU A 17 -7.45 21.64 -3.82
N LEU A 18 -6.19 21.59 -4.24
CA LEU A 18 -5.21 22.63 -3.92
C LEU A 18 -5.54 23.95 -4.62
N TYR A 19 -5.90 23.90 -5.90
CA TYR A 19 -6.34 25.10 -6.64
C TYR A 19 -7.58 25.73 -5.99
N PHE A 20 -8.61 24.95 -5.70
CA PHE A 20 -9.82 25.43 -5.02
C PHE A 20 -9.50 26.05 -3.66
N SER A 21 -8.69 25.39 -2.84
CA SER A 21 -8.27 25.89 -1.52
C SER A 21 -7.54 27.23 -1.62
N ASN A 22 -6.62 27.37 -2.59
CA ASN A 22 -5.84 28.58 -2.80
C ASN A 22 -6.67 29.73 -3.39
N SER A 23 -7.73 29.43 -4.14
CA SER A 23 -8.67 30.43 -4.66
C SER A 23 -9.70 30.87 -3.62
N LEU A 24 -10.16 29.97 -2.73
CA LEU A 24 -11.16 30.29 -1.71
C LEU A 24 -10.59 31.16 -0.58
N SER A 25 -9.33 30.93 -0.18
CA SER A 25 -8.69 31.67 0.91
C SER A 25 -8.71 33.20 0.71
N PRO A 26 -8.24 33.75 -0.44
CA PRO A 26 -8.31 35.20 -0.66
C PRO A 26 -9.76 35.70 -0.80
N LEU A 27 -10.69 34.86 -1.26
CA LEU A 27 -12.09 35.21 -1.39
C LEU A 27 -12.76 35.38 -0.01
N LEU A 28 -12.45 34.50 0.94
CA LEU A 28 -12.84 34.62 2.34
C LEU A 28 -12.32 35.93 2.95
N ASP A 29 -11.04 36.24 2.74
CA ASP A 29 -10.43 37.49 3.23
C ASP A 29 -11.09 38.73 2.61
N SER A 30 -11.40 38.69 1.31
CA SER A 30 -12.10 39.78 0.61
C SER A 30 -13.52 39.99 1.13
N VAL A 31 -14.31 38.93 1.31
CA VAL A 31 -15.68 39.03 1.85
C VAL A 31 -15.65 39.56 3.29
N ARG A 32 -14.69 39.10 4.10
CA ARG A 32 -14.51 39.60 5.46
C ARG A 32 -14.17 41.09 5.51
N LYS A 33 -13.28 41.57 4.63
CA LYS A 33 -12.94 43.00 4.54
C LYS A 33 -14.12 43.84 4.08
N PHE A 34 -14.89 43.34 3.11
CA PHE A 34 -16.07 44.04 2.58
C PHE A 34 -17.14 44.25 3.65
N SER A 35 -17.26 43.32 4.60
CA SER A 35 -18.20 43.42 5.72
C SER A 35 -17.69 44.25 6.91
N ALA A 36 -16.40 44.61 6.94
CA ALA A 36 -15.76 45.31 8.05
C ALA A 36 -15.44 46.79 7.73
N GLU A 37 -15.29 47.13 6.46
CA GLU A 37 -15.08 48.51 6.02
C GLU A 37 -16.44 49.19 5.79
N ASP A 38 -16.61 50.42 6.29
CA ASP A 38 -17.75 51.32 6.03
C ASP A 38 -17.73 51.74 4.54
N THR A 39 -17.98 50.77 3.67
CA THR A 39 -18.01 50.99 2.23
C THR A 39 -19.37 51.59 1.83
N PRO A 40 -19.43 52.44 0.79
CA PRO A 40 -20.69 53.02 0.33
C PRO A 40 -21.75 52.00 -0.11
N TYR A 41 -21.34 50.73 -0.30
CA TYR A 41 -22.18 49.62 -0.74
C TYR A 41 -22.62 48.71 0.42
N TYR A 42 -22.07 48.90 1.62
CA TYR A 42 -22.42 48.15 2.81
C TYR A 42 -23.47 48.92 3.61
N SER A 43 -24.71 48.41 3.62
CA SER A 43 -25.78 48.92 4.47
C SER A 43 -26.05 47.97 5.63
N MET A 44 -26.57 48.49 6.75
CA MET A 44 -26.93 47.68 7.92
C MET A 44 -27.98 46.59 7.58
N GLU A 45 -28.78 46.80 6.54
CA GLU A 45 -29.75 45.84 6.02
C GLU A 45 -29.10 44.68 5.23
N MET A 46 -27.93 44.91 4.63
CA MET A 46 -27.19 43.91 3.85
C MET A 46 -26.23 43.05 4.69
N ALA A 47 -25.86 43.50 5.88
CA ALA A 47 -24.99 42.79 6.82
C ALA A 47 -25.32 41.29 7.03
N PRO A 48 -26.58 40.87 7.26
CA PRO A 48 -26.90 39.45 7.43
C PRO A 48 -26.62 38.60 6.19
N TYR A 49 -26.78 39.14 4.98
CA TYR A 49 -26.51 38.42 3.73
C TYR A 49 -24.99 38.20 3.52
N TYR A 50 -24.17 39.19 3.89
CA TYR A 50 -22.71 39.04 3.83
C TYR A 50 -22.18 38.05 4.87
N SER A 51 -22.75 38.07 6.08
CA SER A 51 -22.43 37.08 7.12
C SER A 51 -22.76 35.66 6.65
N ASP A 52 -23.96 35.46 6.10
CA ASP A 52 -24.39 34.16 5.59
C ASP A 52 -23.49 33.68 4.43
N LEU A 53 -23.12 34.57 3.50
CA LEU A 53 -22.15 34.25 2.44
C LEU A 53 -20.79 33.84 3.00
N HIS A 54 -20.28 34.57 3.99
CA HIS A 54 -19.01 34.25 4.64
C HIS A 54 -19.05 32.89 5.34
N ASP A 55 -20.16 32.56 6.02
CA ASP A 55 -20.34 31.28 6.69
C ASP A 55 -20.39 30.12 5.69
N HIS A 56 -21.11 30.27 4.58
CA HIS A 56 -21.11 29.28 3.49
C HIS A 56 -19.72 29.08 2.88
N LEU A 57 -18.96 30.16 2.67
CA LEU A 57 -17.59 30.07 2.15
C LEU A 57 -16.66 29.33 3.13
N ASN A 58 -16.79 29.58 4.44
CA ASN A 58 -16.04 28.83 5.45
C ASN A 58 -16.40 27.34 5.44
N GLN A 59 -17.69 27.00 5.34
CA GLN A 59 -18.13 25.62 5.28
C GLN A 59 -17.55 24.88 4.07
N VAL A 60 -17.49 25.53 2.91
CA VAL A 60 -16.85 24.99 1.71
C VAL A 60 -15.33 24.84 1.91
N TYR A 61 -14.68 25.84 2.50
CA TYR A 61 -13.24 25.79 2.79
C TYR A 61 -12.86 24.61 3.70
N ASP A 62 -13.62 24.41 4.79
CA ASP A 62 -13.43 23.30 5.71
C ASP A 62 -13.69 21.94 5.03
N SER A 63 -14.69 21.88 4.15
CA SER A 63 -14.96 20.68 3.34
C SER A 63 -13.79 20.34 2.42
N ILE A 64 -13.22 21.33 1.73
CA ILE A 64 -12.02 21.14 0.88
C ILE A 64 -10.84 20.63 1.71
N LYS A 65 -10.64 21.18 2.93
CA LYS A 65 -9.60 20.72 3.84
C LYS A 65 -9.81 19.26 4.25
N ALA A 66 -11.03 18.87 4.59
CA ALA A 66 -11.39 17.48 4.91
C ALA A 66 -11.15 16.54 3.71
N TYR A 67 -11.50 16.94 2.49
CA TYR A 67 -11.23 16.15 1.28
C TYR A 67 -9.74 16.00 1.00
N ARG A 68 -8.92 17.03 1.27
CA ARG A 68 -7.46 16.93 1.16
C ARG A 68 -6.87 15.92 2.15
N GLU A 69 -7.35 15.93 3.39
CA GLU A 69 -6.92 14.98 4.42
C GLU A 69 -7.32 13.55 4.05
N MET A 70 -8.55 13.34 3.60
CA MET A 70 -9.03 12.05 3.10
C MET A 70 -8.20 11.56 1.91
N SER A 71 -7.88 12.45 0.95
CA SER A 71 -7.04 12.12 -0.21
C SER A 71 -5.64 11.65 0.21
N ASN A 72 -5.03 12.29 1.22
CA ASN A 72 -3.76 11.84 1.77
C ASN A 72 -3.88 10.48 2.46
N SER A 73 -4.92 10.26 3.26
CA SER A 73 -5.18 8.97 3.91
C SER A 73 -5.35 7.84 2.88
N LEU A 74 -6.06 8.10 1.78
CA LEU A 74 -6.21 7.14 0.68
C LEU A 74 -4.87 6.84 0.00
N HIS A 75 -4.00 7.84 -0.17
CA HIS A 75 -2.65 7.63 -0.71
C HIS A 75 -1.81 6.74 0.21
N GLU A 76 -1.81 7.00 1.51
CA GLU A 76 -1.11 6.19 2.51
C GLU A 76 -1.62 4.75 2.54
N MET A 77 -2.95 4.57 2.49
CA MET A 77 -3.57 3.25 2.40
C MET A 77 -3.18 2.52 1.12
N HIS A 78 -3.09 3.22 -0.02
CA HIS A 78 -2.61 2.65 -1.28
C HIS A 78 -1.16 2.16 -1.16
N MET A 79 -0.27 2.99 -0.62
CA MET A 79 1.14 2.62 -0.41
C MET A 79 1.31 1.45 0.56
N SER A 80 0.48 1.40 1.62
CA SER A 80 0.40 0.27 2.53
C SER A 80 -0.02 -1.01 1.80
N ASN A 81 -1.06 -0.95 0.97
CA ASN A 81 -1.51 -2.08 0.15
C ASN A 81 -0.45 -2.57 -0.85
N VAL A 82 0.26 -1.64 -1.52
CA VAL A 82 1.38 -1.97 -2.41
C VAL A 82 2.48 -2.69 -1.62
N SER A 83 2.82 -2.20 -0.42
CA SER A 83 3.83 -2.81 0.44
C SER A 83 3.41 -4.20 0.93
N MET A 84 2.14 -4.39 1.30
CA MET A 84 1.60 -5.71 1.66
C MET A 84 1.66 -6.69 0.49
N ARG A 85 1.32 -6.25 -0.72
CA ARG A 85 1.45 -7.07 -1.94
C ARG A 85 2.91 -7.44 -2.19
N MET A 86 3.82 -6.48 -2.09
CA MET A 86 5.27 -6.71 -2.23
C MET A 86 5.76 -7.73 -1.19
N ASN A 87 5.38 -7.58 0.08
CA ASN A 87 5.72 -8.53 1.13
C ASN A 87 5.20 -9.94 0.82
N ARG A 88 3.97 -10.06 0.31
CA ARG A 88 3.40 -11.36 -0.09
C ARG A 88 4.14 -11.99 -1.26
N THR A 89 4.49 -11.21 -2.29
CA THR A 89 5.27 -11.68 -3.43
C THR A 89 6.67 -12.12 -3.00
N MET A 90 7.37 -11.32 -2.19
CA MET A 90 8.69 -11.67 -1.65
C MET A 90 8.64 -12.95 -0.82
N MET A 91 7.67 -13.04 0.09
CA MET A 91 7.44 -14.22 0.92
C MET A 91 7.22 -15.48 0.07
N THR A 92 6.44 -15.37 -1.00
CA THR A 92 6.19 -16.48 -1.92
C THR A 92 7.51 -16.96 -2.54
N LEU A 93 8.32 -16.05 -3.08
CA LEU A 93 9.63 -16.38 -3.64
C LEU A 93 10.58 -16.98 -2.58
N THR A 94 10.58 -16.44 -1.36
CA THR A 94 11.40 -16.95 -0.25
C THR A 94 11.02 -18.38 0.13
N ILE A 95 9.72 -18.71 0.18
CA ILE A 95 9.27 -20.08 0.49
C ILE A 95 9.75 -21.05 -0.58
N PHE A 96 9.62 -20.70 -1.86
CA PHE A 96 10.15 -21.52 -2.95
C PHE A 96 11.67 -21.72 -2.80
N SER A 97 12.44 -20.65 -2.63
CA SER A 97 13.89 -20.73 -2.45
C SER A 97 14.30 -21.56 -1.24
N ALA A 98 13.62 -21.39 -0.09
CA ALA A 98 13.91 -22.13 1.13
C ALA A 98 13.72 -23.64 0.94
N ILE A 99 12.75 -24.06 0.12
CA ILE A 99 12.54 -25.49 -0.22
C ILE A 99 13.61 -25.97 -1.21
N PHE A 100 13.89 -25.21 -2.27
CA PHE A 100 14.80 -25.63 -3.33
C PHE A 100 16.28 -25.64 -2.94
N ILE A 101 16.74 -24.74 -2.07
CA ILE A 101 18.16 -24.67 -1.65
C ILE A 101 18.66 -26.00 -1.03
N PRO A 102 18.04 -26.57 0.03
CA PRO A 102 18.49 -27.83 0.61
C PRO A 102 18.31 -29.02 -0.33
N LEU A 103 17.24 -29.03 -1.13
CA LEU A 103 17.01 -30.03 -2.18
C LEU A 103 18.14 -30.03 -3.23
N ASN A 104 18.49 -28.85 -3.73
CA ASN A 104 19.56 -28.69 -4.72
C ASN A 104 20.92 -29.03 -4.12
N PHE A 105 21.17 -28.69 -2.85
CA PHE A 105 22.37 -29.10 -2.15
C PHE A 105 22.47 -30.64 -2.06
N LEU A 106 21.39 -31.30 -1.65
CA LEU A 106 21.31 -32.76 -1.58
C LEU A 106 21.54 -33.41 -2.95
N ALA A 107 20.88 -32.92 -4.00
CA ALA A 107 21.07 -33.39 -5.37
C ALA A 107 22.49 -33.15 -5.87
N GLY A 108 23.08 -32.01 -5.52
CA GLY A 108 24.48 -31.67 -5.83
C GLY A 108 25.46 -32.63 -5.17
N VAL A 109 25.28 -32.92 -3.88
CA VAL A 109 26.10 -33.91 -3.16
C VAL A 109 25.96 -35.27 -3.83
N PHE A 110 24.75 -35.79 -4.02
CA PHE A 110 24.56 -37.11 -4.65
C PHE A 110 24.99 -37.19 -6.12
N GLY A 111 25.07 -36.05 -6.82
CA GLY A 111 25.62 -35.95 -8.17
C GLY A 111 27.16 -35.94 -8.23
N MET A 112 27.85 -35.85 -7.09
CA MET A 112 29.30 -35.99 -7.04
C MET A 112 29.70 -37.47 -7.22
N ASN A 113 30.71 -37.73 -8.05
CA ASN A 113 31.27 -39.08 -8.26
C ASN A 113 31.97 -39.58 -7.00
N PHE A 114 31.22 -40.08 -6.02
CA PHE A 114 31.79 -40.63 -4.82
C PHE A 114 32.14 -42.11 -5.01
N ILE A 115 33.41 -42.39 -5.25
CA ILE A 115 33.95 -43.74 -5.44
C ILE A 115 33.96 -44.55 -4.12
N SER A 116 33.96 -43.89 -2.95
CA SER A 116 34.02 -44.56 -1.63
C SER A 116 33.32 -43.75 -0.52
N VAL A 117 31.99 -43.57 -0.58
CA VAL A 117 31.23 -43.19 0.64
C VAL A 117 30.77 -44.48 1.34
N PRO A 118 31.17 -44.73 2.59
CA PRO A 118 30.64 -45.85 3.34
C PRO A 118 29.12 -45.66 3.55
N GLY A 119 28.31 -46.46 2.84
CA GLY A 119 26.84 -46.41 2.88
C GLY A 119 26.14 -46.23 1.51
N LEU A 120 26.85 -45.87 0.43
CA LEU A 120 26.26 -45.69 -0.92
C LEU A 120 26.40 -46.90 -1.86
N SER A 121 27.12 -47.94 -1.45
CA SER A 121 27.35 -49.16 -2.24
C SER A 121 26.17 -50.16 -2.20
N ASN A 122 25.13 -49.86 -1.44
CA ASN A 122 23.90 -50.66 -1.40
C ASN A 122 22.97 -50.20 -2.53
N PRO A 123 22.38 -51.10 -3.36
CA PRO A 123 21.40 -50.73 -4.37
C PRO A 123 20.20 -49.93 -3.82
N ALA A 124 19.87 -50.07 -2.52
CA ALA A 124 18.80 -49.31 -1.87
C ALA A 124 19.18 -47.87 -1.46
N SER A 125 20.45 -47.45 -1.55
CA SER A 125 20.88 -46.13 -1.08
C SER A 125 20.24 -44.97 -1.85
N PHE A 126 19.91 -45.17 -3.13
CA PHE A 126 19.15 -44.21 -3.92
C PHE A 126 17.70 -44.07 -3.41
N GLU A 127 17.05 -45.19 -3.07
CA GLU A 127 15.69 -45.17 -2.53
C GLU A 127 15.62 -44.45 -1.17
N TYR A 128 16.58 -44.73 -0.28
CA TYR A 128 16.67 -44.04 1.01
C TYR A 128 16.87 -42.53 0.85
N PHE A 129 17.68 -42.10 -0.13
CA PHE A 129 17.89 -40.68 -0.42
C PHE A 129 16.62 -39.98 -0.91
N VAL A 130 15.88 -40.61 -1.82
CA VAL A 130 14.61 -40.07 -2.33
C VAL A 130 13.59 -39.95 -1.20
N VAL A 131 13.44 -40.98 -0.36
CA VAL A 131 12.53 -40.96 0.79
C VAL A 131 12.92 -39.86 1.79
N PHE A 132 14.21 -39.74 2.12
CA PHE A 132 14.70 -38.69 3.02
C PHE A 132 14.42 -37.29 2.47
N SER A 133 14.67 -37.07 1.18
CA SER A 133 14.42 -35.79 0.51
C SER A 133 12.93 -35.44 0.52
N LEU A 134 12.03 -36.40 0.28
CA LEU A 134 10.59 -36.20 0.35
C LEU A 134 10.10 -35.88 1.77
N ILE A 135 10.66 -36.54 2.79
CA ILE A 135 10.36 -36.25 4.20
C ILE A 135 10.80 -34.83 4.55
N LEU A 136 12.01 -34.43 4.14
CA LEU A 136 12.55 -33.09 4.39
C LEU A 136 11.65 -32.01 3.77
N VAL A 137 11.26 -32.18 2.51
CA VAL A 137 10.35 -31.26 1.82
C VAL A 137 8.99 -31.19 2.51
N SER A 138 8.42 -32.34 2.86
CA SER A 138 7.13 -32.41 3.57
C SER A 138 7.18 -31.74 4.94
N ALA A 139 8.28 -31.92 5.68
CA ALA A 139 8.51 -31.27 6.96
C ALA A 139 8.63 -29.74 6.80
N MET A 140 9.35 -29.26 5.78
CA MET A 140 9.47 -27.83 5.50
C MET A 140 8.12 -27.20 5.11
N ILE A 141 7.35 -27.85 4.25
CA ILE A 141 5.99 -27.40 3.88
C ILE A 141 5.07 -27.38 5.12
N GLY A 142 5.13 -28.42 5.96
CA GLY A 142 4.39 -28.48 7.22
C GLY A 142 4.76 -27.32 8.16
N TYR A 143 6.05 -27.06 8.34
CA TYR A 143 6.55 -25.95 9.15
C TYR A 143 6.05 -24.58 8.64
N PHE A 144 6.12 -24.33 7.33
CA PHE A 144 5.64 -23.07 6.73
C PHE A 144 4.13 -22.91 6.84
N LYS A 145 3.34 -24.00 6.74
CA LYS A 145 1.89 -23.96 6.97
C LYS A 145 1.54 -23.61 8.41
N ILE A 146 2.21 -24.21 9.41
CA ILE A 146 1.95 -23.96 10.84
C ILE A 146 2.23 -22.49 11.19
N LYS A 147 3.29 -21.93 10.62
CA LYS A 147 3.68 -20.54 10.88
C LYS A 147 2.77 -19.51 10.20
N LYS A 148 1.72 -19.94 9.50
CA LYS A 148 0.83 -19.08 8.67
C LYS A 148 1.61 -18.24 7.66
N TRP A 149 2.66 -18.85 7.09
CA TRP A 149 3.41 -18.23 6.00
C TRP A 149 2.70 -18.38 4.65
N PHE A 150 1.54 -19.04 4.66
CA PHE A 150 0.59 -19.24 3.57
C PHE A 150 -0.72 -18.49 3.84
#